data_AF-A0A183G3S3-F1
#
_entry.id   AF-A0A183G3S3-F1
#
_cell.length_a   1.000
_cell.length_b   1.000
_cell.length_c   1.000
_cell.angle_alpha   90.00
_cell.angle_beta   90.00
_cell.angle_gamma   90.00
#
_symmetry.space_group_name_H-M   'P 1'
#
loop_
_entity.id
_entity.type
_entity.pdbx_description
1 polymer ?
#
loop_
_entity_poly.entity_id
_entity_poly.type
_entity_poly.pdbx_seq_one_letter_code
_entity_poly.pdbx_strand_id
1 'polypeptide(L)'
;METMGQTAKAKTTVQYQDENQLLSGSVDIESINPRVLLAYAEKRLRNESRKAISAGHSVTLDEDVQIPVLNNTPEPIIFHEKDTVGEWRNEAWGHLERDMSALGMFFKCLGRRREAGVDYEFACTVNDMVFKDVVPDADETVGELKLDNAYALARLISIFECERNADRKRLRMRDPSYAFITLSGIEKAFTFYKRYCDYVFRCLALNDGSPIMLPHGGNSEIPIEQLNDLNTQGVKLAISHNWRDVEVKEAMQKILILLLEGFRAASSANETLELRTYQRFSEIPELVDHVEPRNIVFVGSTSRNRIHRAKVVVVAPPRGEDSWKVNRLDARDMVELAKMSAMSMRHNIVCMIPLVESTLELFQTAGLHPRQSWEDAYPRIVIKDFLDSLKEYVRGEISIPEDICAEERNTEKRIAKKPREPHECRTVLEQQPHCVMPNPTVMVVTEDVGVAVAEEAEVGEVIN
;
A
#
# COMPACT_ATOMS: atom_id res chain seq x y z
N MET A 1 29.16 74.71 45.01
CA MET A 1 28.84 74.78 46.44
C MET A 1 27.82 73.69 46.71
N GLU A 2 28.25 72.66 47.47
CA GLU A 2 27.55 72.11 48.64
C GLU A 2 26.01 72.11 48.66
N THR A 3 25.27 71.08 49.06
CA THR A 3 25.44 69.66 49.41
C THR A 3 24.02 69.19 49.79
N MET A 4 23.76 67.88 49.69
CA MET A 4 22.75 67.13 50.48
C MET A 4 21.26 67.40 50.20
N GLY A 5 20.35 66.41 50.17
CA GLY A 5 20.45 64.98 50.42
C GLY A 5 19.05 64.42 50.74
N GLN A 6 18.80 63.17 50.30
CA GLN A 6 17.85 62.17 50.87
C GLN A 6 16.33 62.48 50.77
N THR A 7 15.38 61.55 50.54
CA THR A 7 15.34 60.07 50.55
C THR A 7 14.02 59.56 49.92
N ALA A 8 14.12 58.45 49.17
CA ALA A 8 13.22 57.29 49.03
C ALA A 8 11.68 57.42 48.98
N LYS A 9 11.07 56.80 47.94
CA LYS A 9 10.42 55.47 48.07
C LYS A 9 9.98 54.92 46.70
N ALA A 10 10.44 53.70 46.41
CA ALA A 10 10.10 52.91 45.24
C ALA A 10 8.68 52.33 45.33
N LYS A 11 7.99 52.26 44.19
CA LYS A 11 6.77 51.46 43.99
C LYS A 11 6.98 50.65 42.71
N THR A 12 7.36 49.39 42.86
CA THR A 12 7.56 48.44 41.76
C THR A 12 6.21 47.83 41.40
N THR A 13 5.72 48.16 40.21
CA THR A 13 4.58 47.49 39.58
C THR A 13 5.13 46.43 38.65
N VAL A 14 4.97 45.15 38.98
CA VAL A 14 5.25 44.03 38.09
C VAL A 14 3.98 43.76 37.30
N GLN A 15 3.96 44.14 36.01
CA GLN A 15 2.97 43.64 35.07
C GLN A 15 3.43 42.26 34.58
N TYR A 16 2.59 41.25 34.79
CA TYR A 16 2.70 39.98 34.06
C TYR A 16 2.27 40.25 32.61
N GLN A 17 3.23 40.17 31.68
CA GLN A 17 2.94 40.05 30.25
C GLN A 17 2.74 38.56 29.94
N ASP A 18 1.57 38.25 29.39
CA ASP A 18 1.17 36.94 28.92
C ASP A 18 1.84 36.69 27.55
N GLU A 19 2.78 35.75 27.47
CA GLU A 19 3.63 35.48 26.29
C GLU A 19 2.93 34.71 25.16
N ASN A 20 1.60 34.63 25.13
CA ASN A 20 0.85 33.90 24.09
C ASN A 20 0.22 34.80 23.00
N GLN A 21 0.70 36.03 22.80
CA GLN A 21 0.38 36.83 21.61
C GLN A 21 1.47 36.72 20.55
N LEU A 22 1.58 35.56 19.90
CA LEU A 22 2.36 35.43 18.68
C LEU A 22 1.56 34.67 17.61
N LEU A 23 1.27 35.40 16.52
CA LEU A 23 0.94 34.94 15.16
C LEU A 23 -0.53 34.56 14.87
N SER A 24 -1.44 35.54 14.97
CA SER A 24 -2.66 35.55 14.15
C SER A 24 -2.40 36.13 12.75
N GLY A 25 -1.47 35.50 12.01
CA GLY A 25 -1.28 35.79 10.59
C GLY A 25 -1.66 34.55 9.79
N SER A 26 -2.50 34.70 8.76
CA SER A 26 -2.75 33.61 7.81
C SER A 26 -1.44 33.32 7.07
N VAL A 27 -0.74 32.27 7.48
CA VAL A 27 0.44 31.79 6.77
C VAL A 27 -0.05 30.97 5.58
N ASP A 28 0.31 31.41 4.38
CA ASP A 28 0.07 30.63 3.17
C ASP A 28 1.02 29.42 3.13
N ILE A 29 0.48 28.27 3.54
CA ILE A 29 1.20 27.00 3.69
C ILE A 29 1.79 26.55 2.34
N GLU A 30 1.19 26.94 1.21
CA GLU A 30 1.64 26.54 -0.13
C GLU A 30 2.92 27.27 -0.57
N SER A 31 3.21 28.43 0.03
CA SER A 31 4.43 29.20 -0.24
C SER A 31 5.68 28.66 0.48
N ILE A 32 5.52 27.75 1.44
CA ILE A 32 6.62 27.24 2.26
C ILE A 32 7.37 26.13 1.51
N ASN A 33 8.69 26.26 1.42
CA ASN A 33 9.55 25.26 0.81
C ASN A 33 9.35 23.87 1.50
N PRO A 34 9.07 22.80 0.73
CA PRO A 34 8.79 21.46 1.28
C PRO A 34 9.88 20.90 2.19
N ARG A 35 11.16 21.27 1.94
CA ARG A 35 12.28 20.84 2.79
C ARG A 35 12.22 21.45 4.19
N VAL A 36 11.67 22.65 4.31
CA VAL A 36 11.50 23.35 5.60
C VAL A 36 10.36 22.72 6.40
N LEU A 37 9.24 22.37 5.76
CA LEU A 37 8.14 21.66 6.41
C LEU A 37 8.57 20.27 6.92
N LEU A 38 9.34 19.53 6.12
CA LEU A 38 9.88 18.23 6.53
C LEU A 38 10.82 18.36 7.74
N ALA A 39 11.77 19.30 7.69
CA ALA A 39 12.70 19.53 8.80
C ALA A 39 11.97 19.98 10.08
N TYR A 40 10.92 20.80 9.95
CA TYR A 40 10.08 21.21 11.08
C TYR A 40 9.29 20.04 11.68
N ALA A 41 8.68 19.20 10.83
CA ALA A 41 7.96 18.01 11.27
C ALA A 41 8.87 17.03 12.02
N GLU A 42 10.07 16.74 11.49
CA GLU A 42 11.06 15.90 12.16
C GLU A 42 11.51 16.48 13.50
N LYS A 43 11.75 17.80 13.57
CA LYS A 43 12.14 18.47 14.81
C LYS A 43 11.02 18.38 15.85
N ARG A 44 9.76 18.53 15.43
CA ARG A 44 8.60 18.39 16.32
C ARG A 44 8.44 16.97 16.83
N LEU A 45 8.59 15.97 15.96
CA LEU A 45 8.56 14.55 16.34
C LEU A 45 9.64 14.22 17.38
N ARG A 46 10.87 14.73 17.21
CA ARG A 46 11.96 14.56 18.19
C ARG A 46 11.69 15.27 19.52
N ASN A 47 10.98 16.39 19.50
CA ASN A 47 10.61 17.10 20.72
C ASN A 47 9.45 16.41 21.46
N GLU A 48 8.48 15.85 20.72
CA GLU A 48 7.38 15.07 21.29
C GLU A 48 7.88 13.72 21.82
N SER A 49 8.81 13.06 21.13
CA SER A 49 9.45 11.83 21.63
C SER A 49 10.28 12.04 22.90
N ARG A 50 10.85 13.24 23.10
CA ARG A 50 11.53 13.63 24.35
C ARG A 50 10.56 13.96 25.49
N LYS A 51 9.30 14.27 25.18
CA LYS A 51 8.23 14.52 26.17
C LYS A 51 7.43 13.26 26.50
N ALA A 52 7.58 12.18 25.73
CA ALA A 52 7.04 10.87 26.07
C ALA A 52 7.83 10.30 27.27
N ILE A 53 7.33 10.57 28.47
CA ILE A 53 7.84 9.96 29.70
C ILE A 53 7.48 8.47 29.66
N SER A 54 8.49 7.61 29.55
CA SER A 54 8.40 6.22 29.97
C SER A 54 8.15 6.23 31.48
N ALA A 55 6.96 5.84 31.93
CA ALA A 55 6.72 5.51 33.33
C ALA A 55 7.44 4.19 33.65
N GLY A 56 8.76 4.27 33.85
CA GLY A 56 9.57 3.19 34.38
C GLY A 56 9.89 3.48 35.84
N HIS A 57 9.62 2.54 36.74
CA HIS A 57 10.11 2.59 38.10
C HIS A 57 11.63 2.44 38.09
N SER A 58 12.37 3.42 38.63
CA SER A 58 13.75 3.21 39.03
C SER A 58 13.76 2.83 40.50
N VAL A 59 14.01 1.57 40.80
CA VAL A 59 14.41 1.14 42.14
C VAL A 59 15.87 1.55 42.30
N THR A 60 16.13 2.57 43.12
CA THR A 60 17.49 2.83 43.61
C THR A 60 17.84 1.80 44.68
N LEU A 61 19.13 1.48 44.82
CA LEU A 61 19.63 0.45 45.74
C LEU A 61 19.41 0.76 47.23
N ASP A 62 18.91 1.96 47.54
CA ASP A 62 18.42 2.34 48.86
C ASP A 62 16.89 2.22 48.85
N GLU A 63 16.31 1.56 49.85
CA GLU A 63 14.92 1.05 49.99
C GLU A 63 13.78 2.09 49.85
N ASP A 64 14.05 3.27 49.31
CA ASP A 64 13.09 4.36 49.11
C ASP A 64 12.35 4.19 47.77
N VAL A 65 11.04 3.94 47.85
CA VAL A 65 10.15 3.91 46.68
C VAL A 65 9.65 5.32 46.39
N GLN A 66 10.04 5.89 45.25
CA GLN A 66 9.48 7.15 44.78
C GLN A 66 8.14 6.90 44.07
N ILE A 67 7.05 7.38 44.68
CA ILE A 67 5.71 7.32 44.10
C ILE A 67 5.37 8.70 43.50
N PRO A 68 5.25 8.84 42.18
CA PRO A 68 4.82 10.09 41.57
C PRO A 68 3.33 10.32 41.88
N VAL A 69 3.02 11.35 42.66
CA VAL A 69 1.64 11.77 42.94
C VAL A 69 1.28 12.92 42.02
N LEU A 70 0.23 12.74 41.20
CA LEU A 70 -0.31 13.79 40.34
C LEU A 70 -1.54 14.41 41.02
N ASN A 71 -1.44 15.68 41.43
CA ASN A 71 -2.58 16.42 41.95
C ASN A 71 -3.40 17.02 40.79
N ASN A 72 -4.58 16.46 40.54
CA ASN A 72 -5.51 16.95 39.52
C ASN A 72 -6.57 17.93 40.08
N THR A 73 -6.40 18.39 41.31
CA THR A 73 -7.30 19.37 41.96
C THR A 73 -6.64 20.75 41.98
N PRO A 74 -7.42 21.84 41.91
CA PRO A 74 -6.88 23.20 41.97
C PRO A 74 -6.35 23.58 43.37
N GLU A 75 -6.61 22.76 44.39
CA GLU A 75 -6.20 22.97 45.76
C GLU A 75 -4.93 22.15 46.09
N PRO A 76 -4.01 22.64 46.93
CA PRO A 76 -2.84 21.89 47.33
C PRO A 76 -3.24 20.69 48.20
N ILE A 77 -2.83 19.49 47.80
CA ILE A 77 -2.93 18.29 48.63
C ILE A 77 -1.78 18.32 49.65
N ILE A 78 -2.11 18.30 50.93
CA ILE A 78 -1.16 18.24 52.04
C ILE A 78 -1.26 16.83 52.64
N PHE A 79 -0.15 16.09 52.63
CA PHE A 79 -0.05 14.81 53.31
C PHE A 79 0.54 15.01 54.70
N HIS A 80 -0.08 14.40 55.71
CA HIS A 80 0.45 14.33 57.06
C HIS A 80 1.28 13.05 57.27
N GLU A 81 2.16 13.04 58.27
CA GLU A 81 3.17 11.99 58.55
C GLU A 81 2.58 10.58 58.83
N LYS A 82 1.26 10.38 58.72
CA LYS A 82 0.57 9.08 58.90
C LYS A 82 -0.54 8.84 57.90
N ASP A 83 -0.68 9.70 56.89
CA ASP A 83 -1.70 9.54 55.88
C ASP A 83 -1.34 8.35 54.99
N THR A 84 -2.26 7.39 54.93
CA THR A 84 -2.11 6.23 54.06
C THR A 84 -2.56 6.63 52.65
N VAL A 85 -1.62 6.78 51.72
CA VAL A 85 -1.88 7.20 50.31
C VAL A 85 -2.42 6.03 49.45
N GLY A 86 -3.06 5.05 50.08
CA GLY A 86 -3.60 3.82 49.48
C GLY A 86 -3.10 2.56 50.20
N GLU A 87 -3.95 1.53 50.28
CA GLU A 87 -3.54 0.19 50.70
C GLU A 87 -3.14 -0.62 49.47
N TRP A 88 -1.88 -1.08 49.42
CA TRP A 88 -1.45 -2.03 48.41
C TRP A 88 -1.85 -3.45 48.84
N ARG A 89 -2.85 -4.05 48.17
CA ARG A 89 -3.17 -5.47 48.37
C ARG A 89 -2.21 -6.33 47.57
N ASN A 90 -1.26 -6.99 48.25
CA ASN A 90 -0.21 -7.79 47.63
C ASN A 90 -0.37 -9.30 47.81
N GLU A 91 -1.60 -9.85 47.88
CA GLU A 91 -1.78 -11.27 48.20
C GLU A 91 -2.95 -11.90 47.39
N ALA A 92 -2.65 -12.28 46.13
CA ALA A 92 -3.28 -13.37 45.36
C ALA A 92 -2.87 -13.35 43.87
N TRP A 93 -2.34 -12.23 43.36
CA TRP A 93 -1.94 -12.08 41.95
C TRP A 93 -0.42 -12.01 41.73
N GLY A 94 0.38 -11.99 42.80
CA GLY A 94 1.84 -11.76 42.76
C GLY A 94 2.72 -12.92 42.27
N HIS A 95 2.16 -14.07 41.90
CA HIS A 95 2.92 -15.17 41.28
C HIS A 95 2.68 -15.34 39.77
N LEU A 96 1.75 -14.57 39.21
CA LEU A 96 1.78 -14.23 37.79
C LEU A 96 2.46 -12.85 37.72
N GLU A 97 3.79 -12.82 37.78
CA GLU A 97 4.48 -11.82 36.93
C GLU A 97 3.73 -11.83 35.60
N ARG A 98 3.28 -10.66 35.12
CA ARG A 98 2.49 -10.55 33.89
C ARG A 98 3.29 -11.17 32.74
N ASP A 99 3.21 -12.48 32.61
CA ASP A 99 3.96 -13.22 31.63
C ASP A 99 3.18 -13.04 30.33
N MET A 100 3.52 -11.95 29.65
CA MET A 100 3.00 -11.62 28.34
C MET A 100 3.75 -12.38 27.25
N SER A 101 4.57 -13.38 27.60
CA SER A 101 5.29 -14.21 26.63
C SER A 101 4.34 -14.87 25.64
N ALA A 102 3.11 -15.22 26.07
CA ALA A 102 2.08 -15.76 25.18
C ALA A 102 1.67 -14.78 24.06
N LEU A 103 1.90 -13.48 24.21
CA LEU A 103 1.68 -12.47 23.16
C LEU A 103 2.88 -12.30 22.22
N GLY A 104 3.99 -12.99 22.45
CA GLY A 104 5.09 -13.04 21.48
C GLY A 104 4.73 -13.93 20.30
N MET A 105 4.92 -13.47 19.07
CA MET A 105 4.59 -14.26 17.87
C MET A 105 5.32 -15.61 17.76
N PHE A 106 6.43 -15.79 18.47
CA PHE A 106 7.19 -17.04 18.52
C PHE A 106 6.74 -18.00 19.64
N PHE A 107 5.80 -17.57 20.49
CA PHE A 107 5.25 -18.39 21.57
C PHE A 107 4.65 -19.68 21.01
N LYS A 108 5.05 -20.81 21.59
CA LYS A 108 4.49 -22.12 21.29
C LYS A 108 3.53 -22.51 22.41
N CYS A 109 2.29 -22.80 22.04
CA CYS A 109 1.31 -23.28 23.01
C CYS A 109 1.77 -24.63 23.57
N LEU A 110 1.84 -24.75 24.90
CA LEU A 110 2.28 -25.99 25.55
C LEU A 110 1.22 -27.09 25.53
N GLY A 111 -0.02 -26.78 25.15
CA GLY A 111 -1.15 -27.73 25.17
C GLY A 111 -1.48 -28.28 26.55
N ARG A 112 -0.92 -27.70 27.62
CA ARG A 112 -1.14 -28.17 29.00
C ARG A 112 -2.53 -27.76 29.43
N ARG A 113 -3.29 -28.71 29.97
CA ARG A 113 -4.62 -28.45 30.52
C ARG A 113 -4.57 -27.83 31.92
N ARG A 114 -3.49 -28.00 32.67
CA ARG A 114 -3.34 -27.45 34.03
C ARG A 114 -1.92 -26.92 34.23
N GLU A 115 -1.83 -25.82 34.96
CA GLU A 115 -0.59 -25.27 35.49
C GLU A 115 -0.59 -25.32 37.01
N ALA A 116 0.58 -25.57 37.59
CA ALA A 116 0.71 -25.61 39.04
C ALA A 116 0.41 -24.22 39.61
N GLY A 117 -0.55 -24.13 40.54
CA GLY A 117 -1.00 -22.86 41.13
C GLY A 117 -2.17 -22.19 40.41
N VAL A 118 -2.75 -22.83 39.37
CA VAL A 118 -3.90 -22.32 38.64
C VAL A 118 -5.07 -23.30 38.76
N ASP A 119 -6.16 -22.87 39.40
CA ASP A 119 -7.34 -23.69 39.72
C ASP A 119 -8.31 -23.92 38.54
N TYR A 120 -7.96 -23.46 37.34
CA TYR A 120 -8.78 -23.63 36.14
C TYR A 120 -8.04 -24.41 35.05
N GLU A 121 -8.80 -25.07 34.19
CA GLU A 121 -8.25 -25.81 33.06
C GLU A 121 -8.11 -24.94 31.80
N PHE A 122 -7.03 -25.14 31.05
CA PHE A 122 -6.82 -24.54 29.74
C PHE A 122 -7.34 -25.49 28.65
N ALA A 123 -8.12 -24.96 27.71
CA ALA A 123 -8.70 -25.67 26.58
C ALA A 123 -8.05 -25.23 25.25
N CYS A 124 -6.73 -25.36 25.14
CA CYS A 124 -6.02 -25.04 23.90
C CYS A 124 -6.19 -26.17 22.88
N THR A 125 -6.65 -25.83 21.67
CA THR A 125 -6.84 -26.77 20.55
C THR A 125 -5.91 -26.46 19.37
N VAL A 126 -5.20 -25.33 19.41
CA VAL A 126 -4.36 -24.84 18.32
C VAL A 126 -3.25 -25.80 17.87
N ASN A 127 -2.72 -26.64 18.78
CA ASN A 127 -1.62 -27.57 18.46
C ASN A 127 -2.05 -28.75 17.59
N ASP A 128 -3.33 -29.10 17.60
CA ASP A 128 -3.89 -30.19 16.80
C ASP A 128 -4.44 -29.68 15.46
N MET A 129 -4.37 -28.36 15.22
CA MET A 129 -4.88 -27.72 14.02
C MET A 129 -3.84 -27.66 12.91
N VAL A 130 -4.34 -27.72 11.69
CA VAL A 130 -3.57 -27.59 10.45
C VAL A 130 -4.05 -26.37 9.68
N PHE A 131 -3.32 -26.00 8.63
CA PHE A 131 -3.68 -24.84 7.82
C PHE A 131 -5.08 -24.96 7.18
N LYS A 132 -5.58 -26.18 6.94
CA LYS A 132 -6.95 -26.42 6.46
C LYS A 132 -8.03 -26.00 7.47
N ASP A 133 -7.73 -25.96 8.77
CA ASP A 133 -8.65 -25.42 9.78
C ASP A 133 -8.72 -23.88 9.74
N VAL A 134 -7.71 -23.24 9.14
CA VAL A 134 -7.65 -21.79 8.90
C VAL A 134 -8.28 -21.44 7.56
N VAL A 135 -7.97 -22.22 6.53
CA VAL A 135 -8.44 -22.05 5.15
C VAL A 135 -9.01 -23.38 4.66
N PRO A 136 -10.31 -23.63 4.81
CA PRO A 136 -10.94 -24.90 4.42
C PRO A 136 -10.73 -25.29 2.96
N ASP A 137 -10.64 -24.28 2.07
CA ASP A 137 -10.48 -24.44 0.63
C ASP A 137 -9.02 -24.64 0.19
N ALA A 138 -8.06 -24.68 1.13
CA ALA A 138 -6.67 -24.92 0.79
C ALA A 138 -6.47 -26.34 0.21
N ASP A 139 -5.65 -26.43 -0.83
CA ASP A 139 -5.22 -27.69 -1.42
C ASP A 139 -4.62 -28.63 -0.35
N GLU A 140 -4.86 -29.94 -0.46
CA GLU A 140 -4.43 -30.94 0.52
C GLU A 140 -2.95 -30.82 0.90
N THR A 141 -2.08 -30.53 -0.06
CA THR A 141 -0.63 -30.45 0.18
C THR A 141 -0.20 -29.29 1.08
N VAL A 142 -0.99 -28.22 1.12
CA VAL A 142 -0.77 -27.02 1.93
C VAL A 142 -1.65 -27.04 3.17
N GLY A 143 -2.87 -27.58 3.06
CA GLY A 143 -3.83 -27.70 4.14
C GLY A 143 -3.33 -28.55 5.30
N GLU A 144 -2.48 -29.54 5.06
CA GLU A 144 -1.89 -30.40 6.11
C GLU A 144 -0.73 -29.76 6.88
N LEU A 145 -0.30 -28.54 6.53
CA LEU A 145 0.79 -27.86 7.23
C LEU A 145 0.39 -27.54 8.67
N LYS A 146 1.23 -27.93 9.63
CA LYS A 146 1.01 -27.73 11.07
C LYS A 146 1.24 -26.27 11.49
N LEU A 147 0.54 -25.86 12.54
CA LEU A 147 0.65 -24.54 13.13
C LEU A 147 1.49 -24.60 14.40
N ASP A 148 2.71 -24.08 14.36
CA ASP A 148 3.62 -24.11 15.52
C ASP A 148 3.45 -22.92 16.47
N ASN A 149 3.32 -21.73 15.89
CA ASN A 149 3.16 -20.46 16.60
C ASN A 149 2.48 -19.42 15.68
N ALA A 150 2.16 -18.24 16.23
CA ALA A 150 1.52 -17.18 15.48
C ALA A 150 2.38 -16.67 14.31
N TYR A 151 3.71 -16.66 14.43
CA TYR A 151 4.62 -16.32 13.33
C TYR A 151 4.49 -17.30 12.17
N ALA A 152 4.52 -18.61 12.44
CA ALA A 152 4.41 -19.64 11.41
C ALA A 152 3.07 -19.55 10.68
N LEU A 153 1.97 -19.35 11.41
CA LEU A 153 0.66 -19.14 10.82
C LEU A 153 0.61 -17.84 10.00
N ALA A 154 1.12 -16.73 10.53
CA ALA A 154 1.17 -15.44 9.83
C ALA A 154 1.93 -15.53 8.51
N ARG A 155 3.04 -16.28 8.48
CA ARG A 155 3.81 -16.58 7.29
C ARG A 155 2.99 -17.38 6.27
N LEU A 156 2.33 -18.45 6.70
CA LEU A 156 1.48 -19.27 5.82
C LEU A 156 0.34 -18.44 5.23
N ILE A 157 -0.40 -17.68 6.04
CA ILE A 157 -1.45 -16.77 5.57
C ILE A 157 -0.86 -15.77 4.58
N SER A 158 0.23 -15.10 4.96
CA SER A 158 0.88 -14.10 4.09
C SER A 158 1.24 -14.68 2.72
N ILE A 159 1.85 -15.87 2.66
CA ILE A 159 2.19 -16.52 1.39
C ILE A 159 0.92 -16.96 0.64
N PHE A 160 -0.08 -17.50 1.34
CA PHE A 160 -1.31 -17.98 0.71
C PHE A 160 -2.09 -16.84 0.03
N GLU A 161 -2.17 -15.69 0.69
CA GLU A 161 -2.83 -14.48 0.19
C GLU A 161 -1.94 -13.71 -0.81
N CYS A 162 -0.62 -13.95 -0.80
CA CYS A 162 0.32 -13.22 -1.64
C CYS A 162 0.89 -13.97 -2.85
N GLU A 163 0.97 -15.29 -2.84
CA GLU A 163 1.54 -16.07 -3.92
C GLU A 163 0.46 -16.54 -4.89
N ARG A 164 0.70 -16.35 -6.19
CA ARG A 164 -0.30 -16.59 -7.25
C ARG A 164 -0.05 -17.90 -7.96
N ASN A 165 1.22 -18.25 -8.14
CA ASN A 165 1.58 -19.49 -8.78
C ASN A 165 1.41 -20.61 -7.76
N ALA A 166 0.52 -21.56 -8.04
CA ALA A 166 0.18 -22.66 -7.12
C ALA A 166 1.40 -23.47 -6.72
N ASP A 167 2.32 -23.75 -7.64
CA ASP A 167 3.53 -24.53 -7.36
C ASP A 167 4.52 -23.74 -6.50
N ARG A 168 4.74 -22.46 -6.83
CA ARG A 168 5.60 -21.57 -6.03
C ARG A 168 5.02 -21.33 -4.64
N LYS A 169 3.68 -21.27 -4.52
CA LYS A 169 2.96 -21.18 -3.25
C LYS A 169 3.23 -22.42 -2.42
N ARG A 170 2.98 -23.61 -2.96
CA ARG A 170 3.25 -24.90 -2.30
C ARG A 170 4.71 -24.99 -1.84
N LEU A 171 5.65 -24.62 -2.71
CA LEU A 171 7.08 -24.63 -2.40
C LEU A 171 7.42 -23.68 -1.25
N ARG A 172 7.01 -22.41 -1.33
CA ARG A 172 7.29 -21.38 -0.32
C ARG A 172 6.61 -21.66 1.03
N MET A 173 5.39 -22.18 1.01
CA MET A 173 4.67 -22.53 2.23
C MET A 173 5.31 -23.73 2.94
N ARG A 174 5.84 -24.70 2.18
CA ARG A 174 6.58 -25.85 2.74
C ARG A 174 7.98 -25.50 3.23
N ASP A 175 8.59 -24.47 2.68
CA ASP A 175 9.90 -24.01 3.14
C ASP A 175 9.76 -23.11 4.39
N PRO A 176 10.14 -23.57 5.59
CA PRO A 176 10.06 -22.77 6.80
C PRO A 176 11.09 -21.63 6.83
N SER A 177 12.15 -21.69 6.01
CA SER A 177 13.17 -20.66 5.93
C SER A 177 12.74 -19.45 5.09
N TYR A 178 11.71 -19.60 4.27
CA TYR A 178 11.16 -18.50 3.48
C TYR A 178 10.44 -17.47 4.37
N ALA A 179 11.19 -16.48 4.84
CA ALA A 179 10.73 -15.42 5.73
C ALA A 179 9.90 -14.37 4.97
N PHE A 180 8.58 -14.59 4.90
CA PHE A 180 7.65 -13.64 4.31
C PHE A 180 6.41 -13.47 5.19
N ILE A 181 6.26 -12.29 5.78
CA ILE A 181 5.12 -11.93 6.62
C ILE A 181 4.59 -10.56 6.22
N THR A 182 3.27 -10.44 6.20
CA THR A 182 2.54 -9.20 5.99
C THR A 182 1.85 -8.76 7.27
N LEU A 183 1.51 -7.48 7.36
CA LEU A 183 0.72 -6.93 8.47
C LEU A 183 -0.62 -7.67 8.63
N SER A 184 -1.34 -7.89 7.51
CA SER A 184 -2.61 -8.62 7.54
C SER A 184 -2.42 -10.07 7.99
N GLY A 185 -1.34 -10.74 7.55
CA GLY A 185 -1.06 -12.11 7.99
C GLY A 185 -0.87 -12.24 9.50
N ILE A 186 -0.13 -11.33 10.13
CA ILE A 186 0.12 -11.39 11.58
C ILE A 186 -1.14 -11.05 12.40
N GLU A 187 -1.91 -10.07 11.94
CA GLU A 187 -3.22 -9.70 12.47
C GLU A 187 -4.21 -10.88 12.48
N LYS A 188 -4.31 -11.58 11.35
CA LYS A 188 -5.15 -12.78 11.20
C LYS A 188 -4.64 -13.94 12.07
N ALA A 189 -3.32 -14.12 12.16
CA ALA A 189 -2.75 -15.15 13.00
C ALA A 189 -3.07 -14.94 14.50
N PHE A 190 -2.94 -13.73 15.02
CA PHE A 190 -3.25 -13.46 16.43
C PHE A 190 -4.75 -13.58 16.74
N THR A 191 -5.64 -13.16 15.82
CA THR A 191 -7.09 -13.38 16.00
C THR A 191 -7.45 -14.87 16.00
N PHE A 192 -6.78 -15.69 15.18
CA PHE A 192 -6.91 -17.15 15.21
C PHE A 192 -6.43 -17.73 16.55
N TYR A 193 -5.23 -17.36 17.00
CA TYR A 193 -4.68 -17.84 18.28
C TYR A 193 -5.51 -17.38 19.48
N LYS A 194 -6.06 -16.16 19.47
CA LYS A 194 -7.03 -15.68 20.47
C LYS A 194 -8.23 -16.63 20.59
N ARG A 195 -8.67 -17.25 19.49
CA ARG A 195 -9.84 -18.13 19.47
C ARG A 195 -9.53 -19.53 19.99
N TYR A 196 -8.34 -20.05 19.73
CA TYR A 196 -8.01 -21.47 19.94
C TYR A 196 -6.88 -21.74 20.93
N CYS A 197 -6.29 -20.70 21.51
CA CYS A 197 -5.26 -20.77 22.54
C CYS A 197 -5.64 -19.90 23.75
N ASP A 198 -6.04 -20.55 24.84
CA ASP A 198 -6.46 -19.87 26.08
C ASP A 198 -5.36 -19.00 26.69
N TYR A 199 -4.09 -19.39 26.53
CA TYR A 199 -2.95 -18.58 26.97
C TYR A 199 -2.95 -17.21 26.28
N VAL A 200 -3.07 -17.20 24.95
CA VAL A 200 -3.11 -15.96 24.16
C VAL A 200 -4.36 -15.16 24.52
N PHE A 201 -5.53 -15.81 24.61
CA PHE A 201 -6.77 -15.14 25.00
C PHE A 201 -6.66 -14.40 26.34
N ARG A 202 -6.11 -15.06 27.37
CA ARG A 202 -5.95 -14.48 28.71
C ARG A 202 -4.94 -13.35 28.74
N CYS A 203 -3.78 -13.52 28.09
CA CYS A 203 -2.80 -12.44 28.01
C CYS A 203 -3.35 -11.25 27.22
N LEU A 204 -4.18 -11.46 26.19
CA LEU A 204 -4.86 -10.36 25.49
C LEU A 204 -5.87 -9.63 26.41
N ALA A 205 -6.62 -10.36 27.23
CA ALA A 205 -7.57 -9.77 28.18
C ALA A 205 -6.90 -8.95 29.29
N LEU A 206 -5.64 -9.27 29.62
CA LEU A 206 -4.84 -8.55 30.62
C LEU A 206 -3.93 -7.47 30.02
N ASN A 207 -3.81 -7.43 28.68
CA ASN A 207 -2.98 -6.45 28.02
C ASN A 207 -3.61 -5.06 28.10
N ASP A 208 -2.82 -4.08 28.54
CA ASP A 208 -3.22 -2.67 28.68
C ASP A 208 -3.00 -1.85 27.40
N GLY A 209 -2.68 -2.50 26.29
CA GLY A 209 -2.34 -1.86 25.01
C GLY A 209 -0.88 -1.46 24.85
N SER A 210 -0.04 -1.72 25.87
CA SER A 210 1.41 -1.50 25.78
C SER A 210 2.06 -2.34 24.67
N PRO A 211 3.11 -1.82 24.01
CA PRO A 211 3.82 -2.55 22.97
C PRO A 211 4.51 -3.80 23.55
N ILE A 212 4.48 -4.90 22.80
CA ILE A 212 5.11 -6.15 23.20
C ILE A 212 6.45 -6.27 22.46
N MET A 213 7.54 -6.25 23.23
CA MET A 213 8.90 -6.38 22.69
C MET A 213 9.33 -7.84 22.73
N LEU A 214 9.71 -8.37 21.58
CA LEU A 214 10.25 -9.72 21.45
C LEU A 214 11.70 -9.74 21.99
N PRO A 215 12.09 -10.79 22.72
CA PRO A 215 13.45 -10.91 23.26
C PRO A 215 14.49 -11.23 22.16
N HIS A 216 14.05 -11.81 21.04
CA HIS A 216 14.88 -12.16 19.90
C HIS A 216 14.06 -12.17 18.60
N GLY A 217 14.70 -11.95 17.46
CA GLY A 217 14.07 -12.06 16.13
C GLY A 217 13.78 -13.49 15.67
N GLY A 218 14.15 -14.49 16.48
CA GLY A 218 14.10 -15.90 16.10
C GLY A 218 15.10 -16.20 14.97
N ASN A 219 14.80 -17.21 14.15
CA ASN A 219 15.59 -17.55 12.96
C ASN A 219 15.10 -16.80 11.71
N SER A 220 14.41 -15.68 11.89
CA SER A 220 13.88 -14.87 10.78
C SER A 220 14.95 -13.94 10.26
N GLU A 221 15.05 -13.79 8.93
CA GLU A 221 15.90 -12.76 8.30
C GLU A 221 15.34 -11.34 8.47
N ILE A 222 14.14 -11.21 9.05
CA ILE A 222 13.45 -9.92 9.28
C ILE A 222 14.05 -9.23 10.53
N PRO A 223 14.42 -7.94 10.45
CA PRO A 223 14.91 -7.17 11.59
C PRO A 223 13.96 -7.21 12.79
N ILE A 224 14.52 -7.30 14.00
CA ILE A 224 13.74 -7.44 15.23
C ILE A 224 12.80 -6.26 15.48
N GLU A 225 13.19 -5.04 15.06
CA GLU A 225 12.36 -3.85 15.17
C GLU A 225 11.07 -3.99 14.35
N GLN A 226 11.18 -4.50 13.12
CA GLN A 226 10.01 -4.76 12.26
C GLN A 226 9.14 -5.88 12.83
N LEU A 227 9.74 -6.91 13.43
CA LEU A 227 9.00 -7.97 14.09
C LEU A 227 8.24 -7.44 15.31
N ASN A 228 8.83 -6.55 16.12
CA ASN A 228 8.16 -5.93 17.26
C ASN A 228 6.95 -5.08 16.83
N ASP A 229 7.10 -4.33 15.74
CA ASP A 229 5.99 -3.56 15.15
C ASP A 229 4.87 -4.49 14.70
N LEU A 230 5.20 -5.52 13.92
CA LEU A 230 4.22 -6.52 13.46
C LEU A 230 3.53 -7.24 14.62
N ASN A 231 4.28 -7.63 15.66
CA ASN A 231 3.75 -8.27 16.86
C ASN A 231 2.71 -7.38 17.54
N THR A 232 3.10 -6.13 17.78
CA THR A 232 2.28 -5.14 18.48
C THR A 232 1.00 -4.85 17.70
N GLN A 233 1.07 -4.73 16.36
CA GLN A 233 -0.12 -4.54 15.54
C GLN A 233 -1.05 -5.76 15.59
N GLY A 234 -0.49 -6.96 15.47
CA GLY A 234 -1.28 -8.20 15.55
C GLY A 234 -2.01 -8.34 16.89
N VAL A 235 -1.33 -8.04 18.01
CA VAL A 235 -1.92 -8.00 19.35
C VAL A 235 -3.04 -6.97 19.44
N LYS A 236 -2.79 -5.73 18.98
CA LYS A 236 -3.78 -4.65 19.00
C LYS A 236 -5.05 -4.99 18.22
N LEU A 237 -4.91 -5.55 17.03
CA LEU A 237 -6.09 -5.96 16.25
C LEU A 237 -6.83 -7.10 16.95
N ALA A 238 -6.10 -8.09 17.47
CA ALA A 238 -6.70 -9.23 18.15
C ALA A 238 -7.49 -8.84 19.40
N ILE A 239 -7.10 -7.78 20.13
CA ILE A 239 -7.88 -7.28 21.28
C ILE A 239 -9.32 -6.92 20.84
N SER A 240 -9.47 -6.19 19.72
CA SER A 240 -10.75 -5.63 19.27
C SER A 240 -11.55 -6.52 18.30
N HIS A 241 -10.93 -7.53 17.68
CA HIS A 241 -11.56 -8.34 16.64
C HIS A 241 -11.70 -9.82 17.05
N ASN A 242 -12.62 -10.53 16.40
CA ASN A 242 -12.82 -11.97 16.56
C ASN A 242 -12.47 -12.70 15.25
N TRP A 243 -11.95 -13.92 15.37
CA TRP A 243 -11.63 -14.76 14.22
C TRP A 243 -12.81 -14.99 13.26
N ARG A 244 -14.05 -15.01 13.76
CA ARG A 244 -15.25 -15.23 12.94
C ARG A 244 -15.51 -14.14 11.90
N ASP A 245 -14.97 -12.94 12.14
CA ASP A 245 -15.14 -11.77 11.29
C ASP A 245 -13.95 -11.61 10.32
N VAL A 246 -13.00 -12.55 10.36
CA VAL A 246 -11.77 -12.53 9.59
C VAL A 246 -11.87 -13.52 8.45
N GLU A 247 -11.59 -13.05 7.23
CA GLU A 247 -11.55 -13.89 6.04
C GLU A 247 -10.11 -14.02 5.54
N VAL A 248 -9.68 -15.26 5.31
CA VAL A 248 -8.41 -15.57 4.64
C VAL A 248 -8.75 -15.96 3.21
N LYS A 249 -8.42 -15.10 2.26
CA LYS A 249 -8.73 -15.33 0.84
C LYS A 249 -7.50 -15.76 0.11
N GLU A 250 -7.66 -16.70 -0.81
CA GLU A 250 -6.61 -16.96 -1.77
C GLU A 250 -6.26 -15.67 -2.52
N ALA A 251 -4.98 -15.51 -2.88
CA ALA A 251 -4.44 -14.40 -3.64
C ALA A 251 -5.22 -14.12 -4.94
N MET A 252 -6.35 -13.41 -4.87
CA MET A 252 -7.05 -12.92 -6.05
C MET A 252 -6.26 -11.73 -6.60
N GLN A 253 -5.79 -11.86 -7.84
CA GLN A 253 -5.18 -10.73 -8.53
C GLN A 253 -6.30 -9.83 -9.02
N LYS A 254 -6.73 -8.84 -8.25
CA LYS A 254 -7.40 -7.71 -8.88
C LYS A 254 -6.34 -6.85 -9.54
N ILE A 255 -6.33 -6.88 -10.87
CA ILE A 255 -5.56 -5.97 -11.72
C ILE A 255 -6.48 -4.77 -11.94
N LEU A 256 -6.03 -3.59 -11.55
CA LEU A 256 -6.70 -2.35 -11.89
C LEU A 256 -6.00 -1.73 -13.09
N ILE A 257 -6.73 -1.50 -14.18
CA ILE A 257 -6.25 -0.68 -15.28
C ILE A 257 -6.93 0.68 -15.16
N LEU A 258 -6.12 1.71 -14.92
CA LEU A 258 -6.56 3.10 -14.88
C LEU A 258 -6.41 3.69 -16.27
N LEU A 259 -7.54 4.03 -16.88
CA LEU A 259 -7.65 4.58 -18.23
C LEU A 259 -8.08 6.05 -18.18
N LEU A 260 -7.80 6.78 -19.25
CA LEU A 260 -8.32 8.15 -19.44
C LEU A 260 -9.84 8.13 -19.65
N GLU A 261 -10.50 9.24 -19.33
CA GLU A 261 -11.94 9.45 -19.58
C GLU A 261 -12.37 9.19 -21.03
N GLY A 262 -11.47 9.35 -22.00
CA GLY A 262 -11.71 8.98 -23.40
C GLY A 262 -12.04 7.48 -23.60
N PHE A 263 -11.68 6.63 -22.64
CA PHE A 263 -11.95 5.20 -22.62
C PHE A 263 -13.22 4.82 -21.82
N ARG A 264 -14.10 5.76 -21.48
CA ARG A 264 -15.33 5.50 -20.69
C ARG A 264 -16.26 4.42 -21.26
N ALA A 265 -16.10 4.04 -22.52
CA ALA A 265 -16.82 2.93 -23.15
C ALA A 265 -16.18 1.54 -22.88
N ALA A 266 -15.01 1.48 -22.26
CA ALA A 266 -14.37 0.24 -21.85
C ALA A 266 -15.01 -0.30 -20.57
N SER A 267 -15.32 -1.59 -20.56
CA SER A 267 -15.76 -2.30 -19.35
C SER A 267 -15.16 -3.70 -19.34
N SER A 268 -14.77 -4.17 -18.16
CA SER A 268 -14.34 -5.55 -17.95
C SER A 268 -15.51 -6.39 -17.44
N ALA A 269 -15.61 -7.64 -17.91
CA ALA A 269 -16.55 -8.63 -17.39
C ALA A 269 -15.90 -9.59 -16.37
N ASN A 270 -14.64 -9.37 -16.01
CA ASN A 270 -13.83 -10.33 -15.26
C ASN A 270 -13.61 -9.87 -13.81
N GLU A 271 -13.89 -10.72 -12.83
CA GLU A 271 -13.71 -10.42 -11.40
C GLU A 271 -12.26 -10.11 -10.99
N THR A 272 -11.28 -10.57 -11.78
CA THR A 272 -9.84 -10.35 -11.57
C THR A 272 -9.31 -9.10 -12.29
N LEU A 273 -10.11 -8.46 -13.14
CA LEU A 273 -9.67 -7.30 -13.91
C LEU A 273 -10.70 -6.19 -13.78
N GLU A 274 -10.29 -5.07 -13.22
CA GLU A 274 -11.14 -3.90 -13.10
C GLU A 274 -10.62 -2.78 -13.99
N LEU A 275 -11.46 -2.28 -14.89
CA LEU A 275 -11.18 -1.09 -15.68
C LEU A 275 -11.85 0.11 -15.00
N ARG A 276 -11.08 1.14 -14.67
CA ARG A 276 -11.61 2.40 -14.16
C ARG A 276 -11.10 3.55 -15.03
N THR A 277 -11.99 4.46 -15.37
CA THR A 277 -11.58 5.74 -15.95
C THR A 277 -11.36 6.77 -14.85
N TYR A 278 -10.48 7.71 -15.10
CA TYR A 278 -10.27 8.86 -14.24
C TYR A 278 -10.18 10.14 -15.07
N GLN A 279 -10.67 11.23 -14.49
CA GLN A 279 -10.56 12.57 -15.09
C GLN A 279 -9.43 13.36 -14.43
N ARG A 280 -9.29 13.20 -13.11
CA ARG A 280 -8.29 13.90 -12.29
C ARG A 280 -7.52 12.92 -11.43
N PHE A 281 -6.27 13.24 -11.12
CA PHE A 281 -5.42 12.41 -10.28
C PHE A 281 -5.84 12.32 -8.83
N SER A 282 -6.55 13.34 -8.35
CA SER A 282 -7.13 13.34 -7.00
C SER A 282 -8.10 12.18 -6.79
N GLU A 283 -8.65 11.61 -7.86
CA GLU A 283 -9.58 10.47 -7.82
C GLU A 283 -8.83 9.13 -7.72
N ILE A 284 -7.56 9.06 -8.13
CA ILE A 284 -6.81 7.79 -8.19
C ILE A 284 -6.66 7.13 -6.82
N PRO A 285 -6.28 7.82 -5.73
CA PRO A 285 -6.19 7.19 -4.40
C PRO A 285 -7.52 6.54 -4.01
N GLU A 286 -8.63 7.25 -4.21
CA GLU A 286 -9.96 6.74 -3.94
C GLU A 286 -10.28 5.51 -4.82
N LEU A 287 -10.00 5.56 -6.13
CA LEU A 287 -10.18 4.42 -7.03
C LEU A 287 -9.34 3.20 -6.64
N VAL A 288 -8.11 3.42 -6.17
CA VAL A 288 -7.21 2.36 -5.71
C VAL A 288 -7.71 1.77 -4.39
N ASP A 289 -8.14 2.59 -3.45
CA ASP A 289 -8.63 2.15 -2.14
C ASP A 289 -9.93 1.34 -2.26
N HIS A 290 -10.81 1.68 -3.20
CA HIS A 290 -12.05 0.92 -3.42
C HIS A 290 -11.82 -0.48 -4.02
N VAL A 291 -10.78 -0.64 -4.84
CA VAL A 291 -10.51 -1.88 -5.57
C VAL A 291 -9.47 -2.75 -4.85
N GLU A 292 -8.63 -2.14 -4.02
CA GLU A 292 -7.45 -2.72 -3.38
C GLU A 292 -6.60 -3.59 -4.34
N PRO A 293 -6.22 -3.05 -5.52
CA PRO A 293 -5.56 -3.85 -6.53
C PRO A 293 -4.11 -4.17 -6.16
N ARG A 294 -3.65 -5.35 -6.59
CA ARG A 294 -2.23 -5.74 -6.41
C ARG A 294 -1.32 -5.23 -7.52
N ASN A 295 -1.86 -5.15 -8.73
CA ASN A 295 -1.18 -4.58 -9.88
C ASN A 295 -2.02 -3.43 -10.41
N ILE A 296 -1.37 -2.32 -10.70
CA ILE A 296 -1.99 -1.17 -11.33
C ILE A 296 -1.29 -0.96 -12.67
N VAL A 297 -2.04 -1.07 -13.75
CA VAL A 297 -1.60 -0.60 -15.07
C VAL A 297 -2.13 0.81 -15.20
N PHE A 298 -1.23 1.77 -15.24
CA PHE A 298 -1.55 3.18 -15.30
C PHE A 298 -1.32 3.69 -16.73
N VAL A 299 -2.41 4.02 -17.43
CA VAL A 299 -2.35 4.66 -18.75
C VAL A 299 -2.38 6.17 -18.53
N GLY A 300 -1.25 6.83 -18.76
CA GLY A 300 -1.04 8.20 -18.27
C GLY A 300 -1.95 9.29 -18.86
N SER A 301 -2.53 10.09 -17.98
CA SER A 301 -2.59 11.57 -18.06
C SER A 301 -1.76 12.09 -16.88
N THR A 302 -1.80 13.36 -16.47
CA THR A 302 -0.78 13.98 -15.62
C THR A 302 -1.25 14.41 -14.23
N SER A 303 -0.57 13.98 -13.15
CA SER A 303 -0.21 14.73 -11.91
C SER A 303 0.16 13.85 -10.70
N ARG A 304 0.52 14.49 -9.57
CA ARG A 304 1.32 13.98 -8.46
C ARG A 304 0.47 13.31 -7.38
N ASN A 305 0.46 11.98 -7.28
CA ASN A 305 0.02 11.26 -6.08
C ASN A 305 0.87 10.00 -5.84
N ARG A 306 1.01 9.63 -4.55
CA ARG A 306 1.77 8.46 -4.11
C ARG A 306 0.83 7.26 -4.01
N ILE A 307 1.08 6.23 -4.81
CA ILE A 307 0.39 4.94 -4.69
C ILE A 307 1.27 4.03 -3.84
N HIS A 308 0.72 3.52 -2.75
CA HIS A 308 1.42 2.59 -1.86
C HIS A 308 0.94 1.16 -2.10
N ARG A 309 1.84 0.18 -1.97
CA ARG A 309 1.57 -1.28 -1.91
C ARG A 309 1.30 -2.06 -3.21
N ALA A 310 1.19 -1.42 -4.37
CA ALA A 310 0.98 -2.12 -5.65
C ALA A 310 2.20 -2.07 -6.57
N LYS A 311 2.36 -3.06 -7.47
CA LYS A 311 3.24 -2.92 -8.63
C LYS A 311 2.55 -2.00 -9.63
N VAL A 312 3.19 -0.86 -9.94
CA VAL A 312 2.67 0.15 -10.86
C VAL A 312 3.44 0.07 -12.16
N VAL A 313 2.75 -0.26 -13.24
CA VAL A 313 3.31 -0.20 -14.60
C VAL A 313 2.72 1.00 -15.31
N VAL A 314 3.57 1.95 -15.68
CA VAL A 314 3.16 3.17 -16.37
C VAL A 314 3.46 3.06 -17.85
N VAL A 315 2.42 3.25 -18.66
CA VAL A 315 2.48 3.23 -20.13
C VAL A 315 2.05 4.57 -20.71
N ALA A 316 2.53 4.87 -21.91
CA ALA A 316 2.21 6.13 -22.59
C ALA A 316 0.72 6.19 -22.99
N PRO A 317 0.12 7.40 -23.02
CA PRO A 317 -1.21 7.58 -23.58
C PRO A 317 -1.26 7.28 -25.09
N PRO A 318 -2.48 7.07 -25.64
CA PRO A 318 -2.70 7.02 -27.09
C PRO A 318 -2.08 8.22 -27.81
N ARG A 319 -1.36 7.96 -28.91
CA ARG A 319 -0.85 9.01 -29.82
C ARG A 319 -1.99 9.50 -30.70
N GLY A 320 -1.95 10.77 -31.10
CA GLY A 320 -2.94 11.37 -32.02
C GLY A 320 -3.53 12.69 -31.53
N GLU A 321 -3.34 13.01 -30.25
CA GLU A 321 -3.70 14.30 -29.68
C GLU A 321 -2.51 15.27 -29.68
N ASP A 322 -2.78 16.56 -29.87
CA ASP A 322 -1.74 17.60 -29.91
C ASP A 322 -0.92 17.67 -28.60
N SER A 323 -1.55 17.32 -27.47
CA SER A 323 -0.91 17.30 -26.15
C SER A 323 -0.14 16.02 -25.86
N TRP A 324 -0.11 15.04 -26.77
CA TRP A 324 0.49 13.73 -26.50
C TRP A 324 1.96 13.81 -26.08
N LYS A 325 2.77 14.61 -26.79
CA LYS A 325 4.21 14.74 -26.49
C LYS A 325 4.44 15.26 -25.07
N VAL A 326 3.66 16.26 -24.66
CA VAL A 326 3.74 16.87 -23.33
C VAL A 326 3.30 15.86 -22.27
N ASN A 327 2.13 15.24 -22.44
CA ASN A 327 1.59 14.26 -21.48
C ASN A 327 2.51 13.04 -21.32
N ARG A 328 3.16 12.59 -22.40
CA ARG A 328 4.12 11.49 -22.39
C ARG A 328 5.36 11.81 -21.56
N LEU A 329 5.96 12.98 -21.77
CA LEU A 329 7.15 13.42 -21.01
C LEU A 329 6.80 13.66 -19.55
N ASP A 330 5.69 14.34 -19.28
CA ASP A 330 5.21 14.60 -17.92
C ASP A 330 4.96 13.30 -17.16
N ALA A 331 4.30 12.30 -17.77
CA ALA A 331 4.08 11.00 -17.15
C ALA A 331 5.39 10.28 -16.82
N ARG A 332 6.38 10.34 -17.72
CA ARG A 332 7.70 9.75 -17.51
C ARG A 332 8.45 10.42 -16.35
N ASP A 333 8.51 11.75 -16.34
CA ASP A 333 9.20 12.53 -15.31
C ASP A 333 8.55 12.31 -13.93
N MET A 334 7.23 12.19 -13.92
CA MET A 334 6.46 11.86 -12.72
C MET A 334 6.80 10.49 -12.15
N VAL A 335 6.96 9.48 -13.00
CA VAL A 335 7.37 8.14 -12.54
C VAL A 335 8.78 8.16 -11.98
N GLU A 336 9.69 8.93 -12.58
CA GLU A 336 11.05 9.05 -12.04
C GLU A 336 11.04 9.79 -10.68
N LEU A 337 10.22 10.84 -10.54
CA LEU A 337 10.01 11.51 -9.25
C LEU A 337 9.42 10.56 -8.20
N ALA A 338 8.46 9.72 -8.58
CA ALA A 338 7.86 8.72 -7.70
C ALA A 338 8.88 7.67 -7.25
N LYS A 339 9.70 7.17 -8.18
CA LYS A 339 10.82 6.25 -7.89
C LYS A 339 11.83 6.85 -6.91
N MET A 340 12.18 8.13 -7.08
CA MET A 340 13.07 8.86 -6.17
C MET A 340 12.44 9.10 -4.80
N SER A 341 11.12 9.33 -4.75
CA SER A 341 10.41 9.61 -3.51
C SER A 341 10.07 8.35 -2.70
N ALA A 342 9.94 7.20 -3.37
CA ALA A 342 9.55 5.92 -2.80
C ALA A 342 10.68 4.88 -2.96
N MET A 343 11.87 5.20 -2.44
CA MET A 343 13.09 4.39 -2.61
C MET A 343 12.89 2.91 -2.24
N SER A 344 12.13 2.62 -1.17
CA SER A 344 11.83 1.25 -0.73
C SER A 344 10.95 0.46 -1.71
N MET A 345 10.22 1.14 -2.60
CA MET A 345 9.31 0.55 -3.58
C MET A 345 9.75 0.83 -5.02
N ARG A 346 10.95 1.35 -5.26
CA ARG A 346 11.42 1.75 -6.60
C ARG A 346 11.35 0.61 -7.62
N HIS A 347 11.58 -0.62 -7.18
CA HIS A 347 11.50 -1.84 -8.01
C HIS A 347 10.07 -2.25 -8.36
N ASN A 348 9.07 -1.77 -7.61
CA ASN A 348 7.65 -2.00 -7.88
C ASN A 348 7.06 -0.96 -8.84
N ILE A 349 7.79 0.10 -9.18
CA ILE A 349 7.37 1.13 -10.11
C ILE A 349 8.13 0.92 -11.42
N VAL A 350 7.44 0.46 -12.46
CA VAL A 350 8.01 0.22 -13.78
C VAL A 350 7.54 1.31 -14.74
N CYS A 351 8.49 2.04 -15.32
CA CYS A 351 8.22 3.01 -16.37
C CYS A 351 8.50 2.36 -17.71
N MET A 352 7.47 2.14 -18.53
CA MET A 352 7.63 1.61 -19.87
C MET A 352 7.64 2.72 -20.94
N ILE A 353 7.63 3.99 -20.54
CA ILE A 353 7.72 5.14 -21.46
C ILE A 353 9.21 5.42 -21.77
N PRO A 354 9.72 5.14 -22.99
CA PRO A 354 11.11 5.37 -23.33
C PRO A 354 11.42 6.87 -23.44
N LEU A 355 12.70 7.25 -23.40
CA LEU A 355 13.08 8.67 -23.40
C LEU A 355 12.81 9.26 -24.79
N VAL A 356 13.28 8.54 -25.79
CA VAL A 356 13.08 8.80 -27.20
C VAL A 356 11.84 8.04 -27.67
N GLU A 357 11.05 8.66 -28.56
CA GLU A 357 9.90 8.00 -29.20
C GLU A 357 10.36 6.70 -29.87
N SER A 358 9.74 5.58 -29.50
CA SER A 358 10.04 4.25 -30.06
C SER A 358 8.85 3.71 -30.83
N THR A 359 9.08 3.08 -31.99
CA THR A 359 8.05 2.40 -32.76
C THR A 359 7.40 1.23 -32.02
N LEU A 360 8.02 0.77 -30.93
CA LEU A 360 7.55 -0.33 -30.09
C LEU A 360 6.58 0.09 -28.98
N GLU A 361 6.36 1.39 -28.73
CA GLU A 361 5.36 1.76 -27.71
C GLU A 361 3.93 1.52 -28.24
N LEU A 362 2.99 1.43 -27.31
CA LEU A 362 1.60 0.95 -27.48
C LEU A 362 0.72 1.67 -28.52
N PHE A 363 1.24 2.68 -29.22
CA PHE A 363 0.45 3.78 -29.74
C PHE A 363 0.02 3.66 -31.20
N GLN A 364 0.52 2.68 -31.97
CA GLN A 364 0.30 2.68 -33.42
C GLN A 364 -1.18 2.48 -33.78
N THR A 365 -1.95 1.74 -32.97
CA THR A 365 -3.35 1.42 -33.23
C THR A 365 -4.29 2.60 -32.98
N ALA A 366 -4.09 3.38 -31.92
CA ALA A 366 -5.00 4.49 -31.59
C ALA A 366 -4.77 5.77 -32.40
N GLY A 367 -3.53 6.01 -32.85
CA GLY A 367 -3.20 7.18 -33.68
C GLY A 367 -3.82 7.18 -35.08
N LEU A 368 -4.31 6.02 -35.55
CA LEU A 368 -5.01 5.90 -36.82
C LEU A 368 -6.46 6.44 -36.77
N HIS A 369 -7.00 6.59 -35.56
CA HIS A 369 -8.38 7.00 -35.33
C HIS A 369 -8.47 7.98 -34.14
N PRO A 370 -7.88 9.19 -34.26
CA PRO A 370 -7.97 10.19 -33.22
C PRO A 370 -9.42 10.60 -32.99
N ARG A 371 -9.76 10.90 -31.74
CA ARG A 371 -11.04 11.52 -31.38
C ARG A 371 -11.11 12.95 -31.93
N GLN A 372 -12.31 13.42 -32.28
CA GLN A 372 -12.51 14.75 -32.87
C GLN A 372 -12.30 15.87 -31.85
N SER A 373 -12.70 15.64 -30.60
CA SER A 373 -12.48 16.53 -29.48
C SER A 373 -12.01 15.77 -28.25
N TRP A 374 -11.51 16.49 -27.25
CA TRP A 374 -11.07 15.91 -25.98
C TRP A 374 -12.24 15.39 -25.10
N GLU A 375 -13.48 15.80 -25.38
CA GLU A 375 -14.70 15.35 -24.71
C GLU A 375 -15.22 14.02 -25.31
N ASP A 376 -14.87 13.74 -26.56
CA ASP A 376 -15.30 12.55 -27.27
C ASP A 376 -14.66 11.27 -26.72
N ALA A 377 -15.44 10.20 -26.72
CA ALA A 377 -14.94 8.86 -26.44
C ALA A 377 -14.19 8.31 -27.66
N TYR A 378 -13.18 7.47 -27.41
CA TYR A 378 -12.57 6.69 -28.47
C TYR A 378 -13.60 5.71 -29.07
N PRO A 379 -13.60 5.49 -30.40
CA PRO A 379 -14.40 4.45 -31.02
C PRO A 379 -14.10 3.08 -30.40
N ARG A 380 -15.12 2.23 -30.25
CA ARG A 380 -14.98 0.90 -29.61
C ARG A 380 -13.88 0.03 -30.24
N ILE A 381 -13.72 0.09 -31.57
CA ILE A 381 -12.67 -0.64 -32.29
C ILE A 381 -11.27 -0.21 -31.85
N VAL A 382 -11.07 1.09 -31.63
CA VAL A 382 -9.80 1.66 -31.16
C VAL A 382 -9.50 1.25 -29.73
N ILE A 383 -10.53 1.25 -28.86
CA ILE A 383 -10.40 0.80 -27.48
C ILE A 383 -9.97 -0.66 -27.42
N LYS A 384 -10.60 -1.53 -28.23
CA LYS A 384 -10.25 -2.95 -28.29
C LYS A 384 -8.81 -3.15 -28.77
N ASP A 385 -8.45 -2.56 -29.90
CA ASP A 385 -7.10 -2.67 -30.47
C ASP A 385 -6.02 -2.15 -29.52
N PHE A 386 -6.32 -1.06 -28.79
CA PHE A 386 -5.44 -0.51 -27.77
C PHE A 386 -5.27 -1.47 -26.59
N LEU A 387 -6.34 -2.05 -26.05
CA LEU A 387 -6.28 -2.96 -24.91
C LEU A 387 -5.60 -4.30 -25.26
N ASP A 388 -5.81 -4.81 -26.48
CA ASP A 388 -5.10 -5.99 -26.99
C ASP A 388 -3.60 -5.70 -27.14
N SER A 389 -3.25 -4.52 -27.65
CA SER A 389 -1.84 -4.06 -27.70
C SER A 389 -1.25 -3.90 -26.30
N LEU A 390 -2.02 -3.34 -25.36
CA LEU A 390 -1.64 -3.15 -23.95
C LEU A 390 -1.23 -4.46 -23.31
N LYS A 391 -2.06 -5.49 -23.50
CA LYS A 391 -1.84 -6.85 -22.99
C LYS A 391 -0.50 -7.40 -23.43
N GLU A 392 -0.21 -7.36 -24.73
CA GLU A 392 1.06 -7.89 -25.26
C GLU A 392 2.27 -7.11 -24.73
N TYR A 393 2.16 -5.78 -24.68
CA TYR A 393 3.26 -4.91 -24.28
C TYR A 393 3.65 -5.08 -22.81
N VAL A 394 2.67 -5.18 -21.91
CA VAL A 394 2.94 -5.32 -20.47
C VAL A 394 3.11 -6.77 -20.03
N ARG A 395 2.99 -7.76 -20.93
CA ARG A 395 3.04 -9.20 -20.62
C ARG A 395 4.28 -9.61 -19.83
N GLY A 396 5.42 -8.97 -20.09
CA GLY A 396 6.67 -9.21 -19.36
C GLY A 396 6.62 -8.78 -17.88
N GLU A 397 5.71 -7.86 -17.54
CA GLU A 397 5.59 -7.27 -16.22
C GLU A 397 4.35 -7.74 -15.45
N ILE A 398 3.21 -7.88 -16.15
CA ILE A 398 1.91 -8.25 -15.60
C ILE A 398 1.21 -9.19 -16.58
N SER A 399 0.69 -10.32 -16.09
CA SER A 399 -0.17 -11.23 -16.85
C SER A 399 -1.62 -10.74 -16.78
N ILE A 400 -2.11 -10.13 -17.86
CA ILE A 400 -3.50 -9.68 -18.00
C ILE A 400 -4.34 -10.82 -18.62
N PRO A 401 -5.54 -11.13 -18.08
CA PRO A 401 -6.46 -12.12 -18.66
C PRO A 401 -6.80 -11.85 -20.13
N GLU A 402 -7.22 -12.88 -20.87
CA GLU A 402 -7.43 -12.75 -22.32
C GLU A 402 -8.67 -11.94 -22.71
N ASP A 403 -9.71 -11.97 -21.88
CA ASP A 403 -10.99 -11.33 -22.15
C ASP A 403 -11.08 -9.95 -21.46
N ILE A 404 -10.38 -8.94 -22.00
CA ILE A 404 -10.39 -7.59 -21.43
C ILE A 404 -11.71 -6.87 -21.70
N CYS A 405 -12.27 -7.04 -22.90
CA CYS A 405 -13.54 -6.44 -23.31
C CYS A 405 -14.64 -7.49 -23.34
N ALA A 406 -15.70 -7.28 -22.55
CA ALA A 406 -16.92 -8.04 -22.72
C ALA A 406 -17.49 -7.75 -24.11
N GLU A 407 -17.58 -8.75 -24.99
CA GLU A 407 -18.45 -8.60 -26.15
C GLU A 407 -19.88 -8.43 -25.61
N GLU A 408 -20.47 -7.25 -25.78
CA GLU A 408 -21.90 -7.07 -25.62
C GLU A 408 -22.56 -8.13 -26.51
N ARG A 409 -23.10 -9.18 -25.90
CA ARG A 409 -23.87 -10.20 -26.61
C ARG A 409 -25.01 -9.47 -27.30
N ASN A 410 -24.84 -9.24 -28.61
CA ASN A 410 -25.79 -8.59 -29.51
C ASN A 410 -27.23 -8.94 -29.15
N THR A 411 -27.88 -8.03 -28.41
CA THR A 411 -29.30 -8.11 -28.08
C THR A 411 -30.15 -7.69 -29.30
N GLU A 412 -29.51 -7.34 -30.42
CA GLU A 412 -30.16 -6.92 -31.66
C GLU A 412 -30.78 -8.05 -32.49
N LYS A 413 -30.56 -9.34 -32.16
CA LYS A 413 -31.21 -10.45 -32.88
C LYS A 413 -32.67 -10.74 -32.47
N ARG A 414 -33.35 -9.83 -31.77
CA ARG A 414 -34.77 -10.00 -31.37
C ARG A 414 -35.74 -8.88 -31.78
N ILE A 415 -35.45 -8.13 -32.85
CA ILE A 415 -36.51 -7.47 -33.63
C ILE A 415 -36.86 -8.32 -34.84
N ALA A 416 -37.49 -9.47 -34.58
CA ALA A 416 -38.31 -10.17 -35.55
C ALA A 416 -39.73 -9.58 -35.49
N LYS A 417 -40.12 -8.80 -36.52
CA LYS A 417 -41.49 -8.43 -36.98
C LYS A 417 -41.33 -7.21 -37.90
N LYS A 418 -41.68 -7.17 -39.18
CA LYS A 418 -42.60 -7.91 -40.07
C LYS A 418 -42.08 -7.77 -41.52
N PRO A 419 -42.45 -8.67 -42.45
CA PRO A 419 -42.25 -8.42 -43.87
C PRO A 419 -43.18 -7.29 -44.34
N ARG A 420 -42.63 -6.27 -45.01
CA ARG A 420 -43.41 -5.31 -45.81
C ARG A 420 -43.42 -5.80 -47.25
N GLU A 421 -44.62 -5.84 -47.81
CA GLU A 421 -44.90 -6.13 -49.22
C GLU A 421 -44.24 -5.11 -50.16
N PRO A 422 -43.96 -5.51 -51.42
CA PRO A 422 -43.22 -4.69 -52.36
C PRO A 422 -44.13 -3.63 -52.99
N HIS A 423 -43.85 -2.36 -52.74
CA HIS A 423 -44.35 -1.28 -53.59
C HIS A 423 -43.25 -0.84 -54.56
N GLU A 424 -43.62 -0.94 -55.85
CA GLU A 424 -42.97 -0.35 -57.00
C GLU A 424 -42.54 1.10 -56.73
N CYS A 425 -41.29 1.43 -57.05
CA CYS A 425 -40.95 2.80 -57.39
C CYS A 425 -39.98 2.81 -58.57
N ARG A 426 -40.46 3.49 -59.61
CA ARG A 426 -39.86 3.70 -60.93
C ARG A 426 -38.49 4.34 -60.86
N THR A 427 -37.65 3.83 -61.77
CA THR A 427 -36.64 4.51 -62.57
C THR A 427 -36.74 6.04 -62.65
N VAL A 428 -35.65 6.72 -62.26
CA VAL A 428 -35.15 7.90 -62.98
C VAL A 428 -33.62 7.77 -63.03
N LEU A 429 -33.11 7.55 -64.24
CA LEU A 429 -31.72 7.79 -64.62
C LEU A 429 -31.48 9.31 -64.57
N GLU A 430 -30.41 9.77 -63.93
CA GLU A 430 -29.65 10.92 -64.44
C GLU A 430 -28.23 10.97 -63.88
N GLN A 431 -27.29 10.69 -64.80
CA GLN A 431 -26.02 11.37 -65.07
C GLN A 431 -25.02 11.62 -63.91
N GLN A 432 -23.87 10.95 -64.04
CA GLN A 432 -22.58 11.26 -63.40
C GLN A 432 -22.05 12.64 -63.85
N PRO A 433 -20.98 13.16 -63.20
CA PRO A 433 -19.68 12.90 -63.82
C PRO A 433 -18.55 12.52 -62.87
N HIS A 434 -17.69 11.69 -63.44
CA HIS A 434 -16.37 11.26 -63.03
C HIS A 434 -15.49 12.33 -62.36
N CYS A 435 -15.00 12.05 -61.16
CA CYS A 435 -13.77 12.64 -60.65
C CYS A 435 -12.57 11.80 -61.11
N VAL A 436 -11.77 12.40 -61.99
CA VAL A 436 -10.46 11.90 -62.43
C VAL A 436 -9.46 12.16 -61.29
N MET A 437 -8.90 11.09 -60.73
CA MET A 437 -7.74 11.19 -59.81
C MET A 437 -6.45 11.21 -60.66
N PRO A 438 -5.52 12.16 -60.44
CA PRO A 438 -4.22 12.12 -61.09
C PRO A 438 -3.31 11.07 -60.45
N ASN A 439 -2.57 10.35 -61.30
CA ASN A 439 -1.52 9.39 -60.96
C ASN A 439 -0.48 9.99 -59.98
N PRO A 440 0.03 9.23 -59.00
CA PRO A 440 1.20 9.63 -58.24
C PRO A 440 2.47 9.46 -59.08
N THR A 441 3.16 10.59 -59.31
CA THR A 441 4.52 10.64 -59.84
C THR A 441 5.48 9.91 -58.90
N VAL A 442 6.10 8.88 -59.44
CA VAL A 442 7.25 8.17 -58.86
C VAL A 442 8.44 9.14 -58.81
N MET A 443 8.87 9.53 -57.61
CA MET A 443 10.21 10.11 -57.42
C MET A 443 11.17 8.99 -57.03
N VAL A 444 11.94 8.57 -58.03
CA VAL A 444 13.21 7.86 -57.85
C VAL A 444 14.22 8.88 -57.33
N VAL A 445 14.78 8.63 -56.14
CA VAL A 445 16.04 9.25 -55.70
C VAL A 445 17.04 8.12 -55.60
N THR A 446 17.95 8.10 -56.56
CA THR A 446 19.15 7.25 -56.62
C THR A 446 20.36 8.01 -56.09
N GLU A 447 21.36 7.22 -55.71
CA GLU A 447 22.78 7.53 -55.44
C GLU A 447 23.08 8.03 -54.01
N ASP A 448 23.66 7.18 -53.17
CA ASP A 448 25.08 6.74 -53.13
C ASP A 448 26.01 7.85 -52.63
N VAL A 449 26.72 7.58 -51.53
CA VAL A 449 28.18 7.79 -51.35
C VAL A 449 28.55 7.42 -49.90
N GLY A 450 29.56 6.55 -49.75
CA GLY A 450 30.59 6.77 -48.73
C GLY A 450 30.68 5.77 -47.57
N VAL A 451 31.07 4.54 -47.87
CA VAL A 451 31.76 3.66 -46.91
C VAL A 451 33.16 4.25 -46.63
N ALA A 452 33.49 4.45 -45.36
CA ALA A 452 34.87 4.57 -44.91
C ALA A 452 35.11 3.58 -43.77
N VAL A 453 35.88 2.55 -44.11
CA VAL A 453 36.49 1.58 -43.22
C VAL A 453 37.67 2.24 -42.53
N ALA A 454 37.77 2.10 -41.21
CA ALA A 454 39.02 2.29 -40.48
C ALA A 454 39.19 1.08 -39.55
N GLU A 455 40.00 0.15 -40.03
CA GLU A 455 40.64 -0.94 -39.29
C GLU A 455 42.07 -0.47 -38.92
N GLU A 456 42.73 -1.20 -38.01
CA GLU A 456 44.08 -1.01 -37.43
C GLU A 456 44.11 -0.19 -36.12
N ALA A 457 44.80 -0.61 -35.04
CA ALA A 457 45.59 -1.80 -34.77
C ALA A 457 45.77 -1.96 -33.25
N GLU A 458 46.02 -3.21 -32.84
CA GLU A 458 46.54 -3.61 -31.52
C GLU A 458 47.90 -2.96 -31.22
N VAL A 459 48.09 -2.51 -29.97
CA VAL A 459 49.37 -2.66 -29.25
C VAL A 459 49.03 -2.92 -27.79
N GLY A 460 49.41 -4.11 -27.31
CA GLY A 460 49.35 -4.45 -25.88
C GLY A 460 50.53 -3.90 -25.11
N GLU A 461 50.37 -3.78 -23.80
CA GLU A 461 51.48 -3.96 -22.86
C GLU A 461 50.95 -4.45 -21.50
N VAL A 462 51.54 -5.57 -21.08
CA VAL A 462 51.43 -6.21 -19.77
C VAL A 462 52.65 -5.76 -18.95
N ILE A 463 52.60 -5.98 -17.63
CA ILE A 463 53.66 -5.85 -16.59
C ILE A 463 53.61 -4.46 -15.90
N ASN A 464 53.39 -4.29 -14.59
CA ASN A 464 53.65 -5.11 -13.39
C ASN A 464 52.48 -5.09 -12.41
#